data_AF-A0A383AVE9-F1
#
_entry.id   AF-A0A383AVE9-F1
#
_cell.length_a   1.000
_cell.length_b   1.000
_cell.length_c   1.000
_cell.angle_alpha   90.00
_cell.angle_beta   90.00
_cell.angle_gamma   90.00
#
_symmetry.space_group_name_H-M   'P 1'
#
loop_
_entity.id
_entity.type
_entity.pdbx_description
1 polymer ?
#
loop_
_entity_poly.entity_id
_entity_poly.type
_entity_poly.pdbx_seq_one_letter_code
_entity_poly.pdbx_strand_id
1 'polypeptide(L)' 'MRILIAGCQQEISSFNPVPCEYDFFEYMRGDEIQENHEGTDSQIGGAISELQSAFGNDLELVFTFDAEG' A
#
# COMPACT_ATOMS: atom_id res chain seq x y z
N MET A 1 4.12 1.99 19.24
CA MET A 1 3.58 0.96 18.34
C MET A 1 4.27 1.12 16.99
N ARG A 2 4.92 0.07 16.48
CA ARG A 2 5.67 0.12 15.22
C ARG A 2 5.05 -0.85 14.22
N ILE A 3 4.60 -0.34 13.08
CA ILE A 3 3.82 -1.11 12.10
C ILE A 3 4.49 -0.99 10.74
N LEU A 4 4.69 -2.13 10.09
CA LEU A 4 5.20 -2.21 8.73
C LEU A 4 4.04 -2.12 7.74
N ILE A 5 4.12 -1.24 6.75
CA ILE A 5 3.13 -1.08 5.69
C ILE A 5 3.74 -1.54 4.36
N ALA A 6 2.98 -2.38 3.65
CA ALA A 6 3.28 -2.91 2.33
C ALA A 6 1.97 -3.07 1.56
N GLY A 7 2.02 -2.90 0.25
CA GLY A 7 0.86 -3.08 -0.62
C GLY A 7 1.16 -4.00 -1.81
N CYS A 8 0.12 -4.70 -2.25
CA CYS A 8 0.12 -5.50 -3.47
C CYS A 8 -1.34 -5.64 -3.91
N GLN A 9 -1.68 -4.96 -5.00
CA GLN A 9 -3.02 -4.96 -5.55
C GLN A 9 -2.95 -5.43 -7.00
N GLN A 10 -3.69 -6.50 -7.27
CA GLN A 10 -3.92 -7.01 -8.61
C GLN A 10 -5.17 -7.87 -8.61
N GLU A 11 -6.01 -7.73 -9.63
CA GLU A 11 -7.12 -8.65 -9.87
C GLU A 11 -6.74 -9.64 -10.99
N ILE A 12 -6.75 -10.94 -10.68
CA ILE A 12 -6.46 -12.00 -11.65
C ILE A 12 -7.68 -12.91 -11.87
N SER A 13 -7.76 -13.48 -13.07
CA SER A 13 -8.77 -14.48 -13.42
C SER A 13 -8.10 -15.79 -13.82
N SER A 14 -8.47 -16.89 -13.16
CA SER A 14 -7.96 -18.23 -13.47
C SER A 14 -8.29 -18.71 -14.88
N PHE A 15 -9.24 -18.06 -15.56
CA PHE A 15 -9.62 -18.34 -16.95
C PHE A 15 -8.91 -17.44 -17.96
N ASN A 16 -8.26 -16.36 -17.51
CA ASN A 16 -7.48 -15.50 -18.38
C ASN A 16 -6.16 -16.22 -18.73
N PRO A 17 -5.91 -16.57 -20.01
CA PRO A 17 -4.69 -17.25 -20.40
C PRO A 17 -3.45 -16.33 -20.41
N VAL A 18 -3.64 -15.01 -20.28
CA VAL A 18 -2.54 -14.04 -20.26
C VAL A 18 -1.86 -14.10 -18.88
N PRO A 19 -0.57 -14.46 -18.79
CA PRO A 19 0.16 -14.43 -17.53
C PRO A 19 0.25 -13.01 -16.99
N CYS A 20 0.25 -12.89 -15.66
CA CYS A 20 0.66 -11.64 -15.02
C CYS A 20 2.17 -11.46 -15.15
N GLU A 21 2.59 -10.28 -15.59
CA GLU A 21 3.98 -9.89 -15.71
C GLU A 21 4.30 -8.72 -14.78
N TYR A 22 5.56 -8.62 -14.35
CA TYR A 22 6.03 -7.54 -13.47
C TYR A 22 5.85 -6.15 -14.10
N ASP A 23 5.92 -6.06 -15.42
CA ASP A 23 5.79 -4.80 -16.17
C ASP A 23 4.35 -4.23 -16.14
N PHE A 24 3.38 -4.98 -15.59
CA PHE A 24 2.01 -4.49 -15.39
C PHE A 24 1.85 -3.66 -14.12
N PHE A 25 2.85 -3.67 -13.24
CA PHE A 25 2.77 -2.99 -11.96
C PHE A 25 3.50 -1.65 -11.98
N GLU A 26 2.88 -0.67 -11.34
CA GLU A 26 3.58 0.51 -10.83
C GLU A 26 4.11 0.22 -9.43
N TYR A 27 5.35 0.63 -9.16
CA TYR A 27 6.02 0.37 -7.88
C TYR A 27 6.34 1.66 -7.15
N MET A 28 5.90 1.73 -5.90
CA MET A 28 6.30 2.76 -4.94
C MET A 28 7.18 2.14 -3.86
N ARG A 29 8.14 2.90 -3.32
CA ARG A 29 9.05 2.41 -2.28
C ARG A 29 9.23 3.41 -1.15
N GLY A 30 9.28 2.90 0.08
CA GLY A 30 9.49 3.71 1.27
C GLY A 30 8.44 4.81 1.38
N ASP A 31 8.90 6.04 1.63
CA ASP A 31 8.04 7.17 1.91
C ASP A 31 7.14 7.57 0.71
N GLU A 32 7.49 7.16 -0.52
CA GLU A 32 6.63 7.35 -1.71
C GLU A 32 5.23 6.76 -1.52
N ILE A 33 5.12 5.67 -0.75
CA ILE A 33 3.83 5.03 -0.44
C ILE A 33 2.99 5.97 0.43
N GLN A 34 3.59 6.59 1.44
CA GLN A 34 2.86 7.53 2.28
C GLN A 34 2.43 8.75 1.46
N GLU A 35 3.35 9.34 0.71
CA GLU A 35 3.09 10.52 -0.11
C GLU A 35 1.96 10.30 -1.12
N ASN A 36 1.87 9.10 -1.71
CA ASN A 36 0.84 8.76 -2.69
C ASN A 36 -0.53 8.49 -2.05
N HIS A 37 -0.56 7.82 -0.90
CA HIS A 37 -1.82 7.34 -0.31
C HIS A 37 -2.41 8.24 0.78
N GLU A 38 -1.61 9.06 1.45
CA GLU A 38 -2.07 9.86 2.58
C GLU A 38 -3.18 10.85 2.14
N GLY A 39 -4.32 10.79 2.85
CA GLY A 39 -5.50 11.62 2.55
C GLY A 39 -6.31 11.18 1.33
N THR A 40 -5.97 10.06 0.68
CA THR A 40 -6.73 9.47 -0.42
C THR A 40 -7.74 8.43 0.07
N ASP A 41 -8.79 8.15 -0.71
CA ASP A 41 -9.75 7.07 -0.46
C ASP A 41 -9.22 5.71 -0.97
N SER A 42 -8.03 5.34 -0.48
CA SER A 42 -7.39 4.05 -0.76
C SER A 42 -7.29 3.22 0.51
N GLN A 43 -7.08 1.90 0.38
CA GLN A 43 -6.96 1.01 1.54
C GLN A 43 -5.78 1.41 2.45
N ILE A 44 -4.65 1.80 1.85
CA ILE A 44 -3.48 2.28 2.60
C ILE A 44 -3.76 3.66 3.22
N GLY A 45 -4.38 4.58 2.48
CA GLY A 45 -4.75 5.90 3.01
C GLY A 45 -5.68 5.81 4.22
N GLY A 46 -6.69 4.94 4.14
CA GLY A 46 -7.58 4.62 5.25
C GLY A 46 -6.84 3.98 6.43
N ALA A 47 -5.94 3.03 6.17
CA ALA A 47 -5.13 2.40 7.22
C ALA A 47 -4.24 3.43 7.94
N ILE A 48 -3.58 4.34 7.22
CA ILE A 48 -2.78 5.42 7.81
C ILE A 48 -3.66 6.26 8.75
N SER A 49 -4.82 6.73 8.27
CA SER A 49 -5.76 7.54 9.05
C SER A 49 -6.22 6.86 10.34
N GLU A 50 -6.66 5.60 10.24
CA GLU A 50 -7.16 4.84 11.40
C GLU A 50 -6.05 4.52 12.41
N LEU A 51 -4.85 4.16 11.94
CA LEU A 51 -3.71 3.88 12.81
C LEU A 51 -3.23 5.16 13.52
N GLN A 52 -3.14 6.28 12.81
CA GLN A 52 -2.82 7.57 13.41
C GLN A 52 -3.85 7.96 14.47
N SER A 53 -5.15 7.78 14.19
CA SER A 53 -6.24 8.03 15.15
C SER A 53 -6.14 7.15 16.40
N ALA A 54 -5.81 5.86 16.24
CA ALA A 54 -5.74 4.90 17.33
C ALA A 54 -4.50 5.06 18.23
N PHE A 55 -3.35 5.42 17.66
CA PHE A 55 -2.05 5.38 18.37
C PHE A 55 -1.36 6.73 18.53
N GLY A 56 -1.77 7.77 17.78
CA GLY A 56 -1.24 9.13 17.91
C GLY A 56 0.30 9.18 17.88
N ASN A 57 0.88 9.86 18.87
CA ASN A 57 2.33 10.07 18.98
C ASN A 57 3.13 8.79 19.28
N ASP A 58 2.48 7.70 19.70
CA ASP A 58 3.16 6.43 19.94
C ASP A 58 3.35 5.63 18.65
N LEU A 59 2.79 6.08 17.52
CA LEU A 59 2.85 5.38 16.24
C LEU A 59 4.16 5.65 15.48
N GLU A 60 4.78 4.59 14.98
CA GLU A 60 5.81 4.62 13.95
C GLU A 60 5.36 3.73 12.79
N LEU A 61 5.07 4.34 11.64
CA LEU A 61 4.82 3.64 10.39
C LEU A 61 6.12 3.47 9.63
N VAL A 62 6.37 2.27 9.12
CA VAL A 62 7.56 1.93 8.34
C VAL A 62 7.10 1.41 6.99
N PHE A 63 7.42 2.13 5.93
CA PHE A 63 6.97 1.80 4.58
C PHE A 63 7.99 0.94 3.84
N THR A 64 7.51 0.01 3.03
CA THR A 64 8.34 -0.95 2.29
C THR A 64 8.22 -0.77 0.79
N PHE A 65 7.36 -1.56 0.14
CA PHE A 65 6.99 -1.41 -1.25
C PHE A 65 5.47 -1.49 -1.38
N ASP A 66 4.96 -0.85 -2.42
CA ASP A 66 3.61 -1.04 -2.91
C ASP A 66 3.67 -1.35 -4.40
N ALA A 67 2.85 -2.29 -4.84
CA ALA A 67 2.76 -2.76 -6.21
C ALA A 67 1.31 -2.72 -6.65
N GLU A 68 1.00 -1.83 -7.60
CA GLU A 68 -0.36 -1.62 -8.10
C GLU A 68 -0.42 -2.02 -9.58
N GLY A 69 -1.26 -2.99 -9.95
CA GLY A 69 -1.41 -3.49 -11.32
C GLY A 69 -2.77 -4.08 -11.64
#